data_AF-A0A4S3LUM9-F1
#
_entry.id   AF-A0A4S3LUM9-F1
#
_cell.length_a   1.000
_cell.length_b   1.000
_cell.length_c   1.000
_cell.angle_alpha   90.00
_cell.angle_beta   90.00
_cell.angle_gamma   90.00
#
_symmetry.space_group_name_H-M   'P 1'
#
loop_
_entity.id
_entity.type
_entity.pdbx_description
1 polymer ?
#
loop_
_entity_poly.entity_id
_entity_poly.type
_entity_poly.pdbx_seq_one_letter_code
_entity_poly.pdbx_strand_id
1 'polypeptide(L)'
;TTDVLLSGLSTEAAKAINPAVQVSVIDNWYFMAASVILLTIVGAVLTDKFVEPRLPVYQGERNEEMKKLTPEQNRGLMASGIAALVFIALVALLVVPEAAPLRNPKTGGIIPSPFIQGIVPLIILFFFVISVPYGMVTKQIRSASDVPDLLVDPMKSMAGFIVMVFPLSQFVAFFNWSNMGKFMAIGLTDVLENLGMTGIPAFLGLIFLSALLCMFIASGSAIWSILAPIFVPMFMLLGFHPAFAQIVFRVADSSVIPLAPMSPFVPLFLGFLQRYIKEAKLGTYYSLVLPYPIVFFVVWLLMLVGWYLLGLPIGPGVYPHL
;
A
#
# COMPACT_ATOMS: atom_id res chain seq x y z
N THR A 1 2.46 0.13 6.64
CA THR A 1 2.22 -1.29 7.01
C THR A 1 1.91 -2.13 5.78
N THR A 2 1.06 -1.65 4.86
CA THR A 2 0.72 -2.34 3.60
C THR A 2 1.93 -2.69 2.74
N ASP A 3 2.93 -1.81 2.63
CA ASP A 3 4.14 -2.07 1.85
C ASP A 3 4.90 -3.31 2.33
N VAL A 4 5.07 -3.44 3.66
CA VAL A 4 5.75 -4.59 4.30
C VAL A 4 4.99 -5.89 4.04
N LEU A 5 3.66 -5.81 4.13
CA LEU A 5 2.80 -6.98 3.95
C LEU A 5 2.84 -7.48 2.52
N LEU A 6 2.61 -6.59 1.55
CA LEU A 6 2.58 -6.97 0.14
C LEU A 6 3.97 -7.42 -0.33
N SER A 7 5.04 -6.73 0.09
CA SER A 7 6.41 -7.12 -0.28
C SER A 7 6.81 -8.47 0.31
N GLY A 8 6.35 -8.78 1.54
CA GLY A 8 6.53 -10.10 2.15
C GLY A 8 5.85 -11.20 1.34
N LEU A 9 4.57 -11.04 1.01
CA LEU A 9 3.82 -12.01 0.19
C LEU A 9 4.44 -12.17 -1.21
N SER A 10 4.82 -11.07 -1.85
CA SER A 10 5.49 -11.09 -3.15
C SER A 10 6.84 -11.79 -3.10
N THR A 11 7.60 -11.63 -2.00
CA THR A 11 8.86 -12.34 -1.78
C THR A 11 8.64 -13.84 -1.65
N GLU A 12 7.66 -14.27 -0.84
CA GLU A 12 7.36 -15.70 -0.68
C GLU A 12 6.88 -16.35 -2.00
N ALA A 13 6.11 -15.61 -2.79
CA ALA A 13 5.70 -16.07 -4.12
C ALA A 13 6.86 -16.10 -5.13
N ALA A 14 7.75 -15.10 -5.12
CA ALA A 14 8.90 -15.02 -6.02
C ALA A 14 9.90 -16.17 -5.81
N LYS A 15 10.03 -16.67 -4.57
CA LYS A 15 10.87 -17.82 -4.23
C LYS A 15 10.49 -19.11 -4.97
N ALA A 16 9.26 -19.20 -5.49
CA ALA A 16 8.84 -20.33 -6.33
C ALA A 16 9.66 -20.41 -7.64
N ILE A 17 10.12 -19.26 -8.17
CA ILE A 17 10.94 -19.19 -9.39
C ILE A 17 12.42 -19.01 -9.04
N ASN A 18 12.75 -18.05 -8.17
CA ASN A 18 14.13 -17.78 -7.78
C ASN A 18 14.22 -17.57 -6.25
N PRO A 19 14.83 -18.51 -5.51
CA PRO A 19 14.97 -18.42 -4.06
C PRO A 19 15.78 -17.21 -3.55
N ALA A 20 16.62 -16.61 -4.40
CA ALA A 20 17.47 -15.48 -4.03
C ALA A 20 16.78 -14.12 -4.18
N VAL A 21 15.64 -14.05 -4.87
CA VAL A 21 14.93 -12.78 -5.10
C VAL A 21 14.20 -12.35 -3.82
N GLN A 22 14.36 -11.09 -3.46
CA GLN A 22 13.61 -10.44 -2.39
C GLN A 22 12.94 -9.19 -2.92
N VAL A 23 11.65 -9.04 -2.61
CA VAL A 23 10.91 -7.81 -2.88
C VAL A 23 11.01 -6.94 -1.63
N SER A 24 11.72 -5.82 -1.74
CA SER A 24 11.86 -4.86 -0.65
C SER A 24 10.63 -3.96 -0.54
N VAL A 25 10.46 -3.39 0.65
CA VAL A 25 9.39 -2.44 0.97
C VAL A 25 9.48 -1.17 0.12
N ILE A 26 10.67 -0.83 -0.35
CA ILE A 26 10.93 0.38 -1.14
C ILE A 26 10.87 0.15 -2.66
N ASP A 27 10.68 -1.08 -3.12
CA ASP A 27 10.74 -1.41 -4.56
C ASP A 27 9.64 -0.73 -5.38
N ASN A 28 8.59 -0.24 -4.72
CA ASN A 28 7.51 0.51 -5.37
C ASN A 28 7.55 2.01 -5.06
N TRP A 29 8.57 2.49 -4.33
CA TRP A 29 8.55 3.82 -3.72
C TRP A 29 8.41 4.95 -4.74
N TYR A 30 9.13 4.88 -5.87
CA TYR A 30 9.09 5.94 -6.88
C TYR A 30 7.73 6.01 -7.57
N PHE A 31 7.17 4.86 -7.95
CA PHE A 31 5.84 4.79 -8.54
C PHE A 31 4.76 5.29 -7.57
N MET A 32 4.83 4.85 -6.31
CA MET A 32 3.85 5.25 -5.29
C MET A 32 3.97 6.75 -4.94
N ALA A 33 5.18 7.30 -4.85
CA ALA A 33 5.40 8.73 -4.58
C ALA A 33 4.82 9.62 -5.69
N ALA A 34 5.08 9.26 -6.96
CA ALA A 34 4.48 9.97 -8.10
C ALA A 34 2.95 9.81 -8.13
N SER A 35 2.44 8.63 -7.75
CA SER A 35 0.99 8.37 -7.66
C SER A 35 0.29 9.29 -6.67
N VAL A 36 0.91 9.57 -5.52
CA VAL A 36 0.33 10.48 -4.52
C VAL A 36 0.08 11.87 -5.12
N ILE A 37 1.08 12.42 -5.81
CA ILE A 37 0.97 13.75 -6.43
C ILE A 37 -0.13 13.76 -7.49
N LEU A 38 -0.09 12.78 -8.40
CA LEU A 38 -1.05 12.66 -9.50
C LEU A 38 -2.49 12.50 -8.98
N LEU A 39 -2.73 11.54 -8.08
CA LEU A 39 -4.06 11.28 -7.55
C LEU A 39 -4.58 12.40 -6.66
N THR A 40 -3.71 13.15 -5.97
CA THR A 40 -4.13 14.33 -5.22
C THR A 40 -4.70 15.39 -6.16
N ILE A 41 -4.00 15.67 -7.26
CA ILE A 41 -4.45 16.65 -8.26
C ILE A 41 -5.77 16.17 -8.90
N VAL A 42 -5.82 14.92 -9.34
CA VAL A 42 -7.02 14.35 -9.99
C VAL A 42 -8.19 14.30 -9.03
N GLY A 43 -7.97 13.91 -7.78
CA GLY A 43 -9.01 13.87 -6.75
C GLY A 43 -9.55 15.26 -6.42
N ALA A 44 -8.67 16.27 -6.31
CA ALA A 44 -9.07 17.65 -6.08
C ALA A 44 -9.90 18.19 -7.26
N VAL A 45 -9.42 18.02 -8.50
CA VAL A 45 -10.16 18.45 -9.70
C VAL A 45 -11.50 17.73 -9.83
N LEU A 46 -11.53 16.42 -9.58
CA LEU A 46 -12.76 15.63 -9.63
C LEU A 46 -13.76 16.08 -8.56
N THR A 47 -13.29 16.40 -7.36
CA THR A 47 -14.14 16.92 -6.28
C THR A 47 -14.70 18.28 -6.68
N ASP A 48 -13.83 19.27 -6.92
CA ASP A 48 -14.21 20.67 -7.10
C ASP A 48 -15.00 20.92 -8.39
N LYS A 49 -14.68 20.21 -9.47
CA LYS A 49 -15.26 20.47 -10.81
C LYS A 49 -16.41 19.54 -11.18
N PHE A 50 -16.51 18.36 -10.56
CA PHE A 50 -17.47 17.35 -10.99
C PHE A 50 -18.41 16.92 -9.87
N VAL A 51 -17.91 16.63 -8.67
CA VAL A 51 -18.73 16.08 -7.57
C VAL A 51 -19.41 17.20 -6.78
N GLU A 52 -18.65 18.19 -6.31
CA GLU A 52 -19.16 19.30 -5.50
C GLU A 52 -20.25 20.12 -6.24
N PRO A 53 -20.11 20.49 -7.53
CA PRO A 53 -21.16 21.26 -8.22
C PRO A 53 -22.48 20.50 -8.40
N ARG A 54 -22.48 19.17 -8.23
CA ARG A 54 -23.69 18.34 -8.30
C ARG A 54 -24.35 18.15 -6.94
N LEU A 55 -23.69 18.53 -5.86
CA LEU A 55 -24.28 18.45 -4.53
C LEU A 55 -25.26 19.60 -4.31
N PRO A 56 -26.43 19.35 -3.71
CA PRO A 56 -27.33 20.41 -3.31
C PRO A 56 -26.69 21.26 -2.21
N VAL A 57 -27.06 22.54 -2.14
CA VAL A 57 -26.63 23.43 -1.05
C VAL A 57 -27.03 22.81 0.28
N TYR A 58 -26.08 22.69 1.20
CA TYR A 58 -26.34 22.12 2.52
C TYR A 58 -27.28 23.01 3.33
N GLN A 59 -28.40 22.46 3.78
CA GLN A 59 -29.44 23.14 4.57
C GLN A 59 -29.54 22.61 6.01
N GLY A 60 -28.56 21.82 6.47
CA GLY A 60 -28.62 21.22 7.80
C GLY A 60 -28.15 22.16 8.92
N GLU A 61 -28.59 21.89 10.14
CA GLU A 61 -28.29 22.70 11.35
C GLU A 61 -26.87 22.46 11.92
N ARG A 62 -26.09 21.54 11.34
CA ARG A 62 -24.86 21.05 11.92
C ARG A 62 -23.64 21.86 11.46
N ASN A 63 -23.24 22.83 12.28
CA ASN A 63 -21.93 23.48 12.16
C ASN A 63 -20.87 22.65 12.89
N GLU A 64 -20.35 21.60 12.25
CA GLU A 64 -19.09 20.99 12.72
C GLU A 64 -17.95 21.91 12.32
N GLU A 65 -17.62 22.86 13.19
CA GLU A 65 -16.41 23.65 13.03
C GLU A 65 -15.18 22.76 13.18
N MET A 66 -14.21 22.89 12.27
CA MET A 66 -12.88 22.31 12.48
C MET A 66 -12.28 22.89 13.76
N LYS A 67 -12.32 22.10 14.84
CA LYS A 67 -11.77 22.49 16.13
C LYS A 67 -10.29 22.83 15.95
N LYS A 68 -9.92 24.06 16.26
CA LYS A 68 -8.52 24.47 16.31
C LYS A 68 -7.78 23.60 17.31
N LEU A 69 -6.54 23.24 16.96
CA LEU A 69 -5.65 22.50 17.85
C LEU A 69 -5.50 23.24 19.18
N THR A 70 -5.57 22.51 20.29
CA THR A 70 -5.32 23.11 21.60
C THR A 70 -3.84 23.51 21.73
N PRO A 71 -3.51 24.48 22.61
CA PRO A 71 -2.12 24.84 22.86
C PRO A 71 -1.25 23.65 23.29
N GLU A 72 -1.83 22.69 24.01
CA GLU A 72 -1.16 21.44 24.43
C GLU A 72 -0.86 20.53 23.23
N GLN A 73 -1.81 20.36 22.30
CA GLN A 73 -1.60 19.60 21.08
C GLN A 73 -0.54 20.25 20.18
N ASN A 74 -0.55 21.58 20.04
CA ASN A 74 0.48 22.30 19.29
C ASN A 74 1.88 22.14 19.90
N ARG A 75 2.00 22.19 21.23
CA ARG A 75 3.27 21.91 21.92
C ARG A 75 3.70 20.46 21.72
N GLY A 76 2.76 19.51 21.74
CA GLY A 76 3.02 18.10 21.45
C GLY A 76 3.56 17.91 20.03
N LEU A 77 2.92 18.52 19.02
CA LEU A 77 3.38 18.48 17.63
C LEU A 77 4.78 19.08 17.46
N MET A 78 5.08 20.18 18.14
CA MET A 78 6.41 20.78 18.11
C MET A 78 7.47 19.85 18.71
N ALA A 79 7.16 19.22 19.85
CA ALA A 79 8.06 18.24 20.48
C ALA A 79 8.31 17.02 19.58
N SER A 80 7.26 16.49 18.94
CA SER A 80 7.39 15.43 17.93
C SER A 80 8.20 15.87 16.72
N GLY A 81 8.01 17.09 16.24
CA GLY A 81 8.78 17.65 15.12
C GLY A 81 10.27 17.75 15.43
N ILE A 82 10.62 18.21 16.64
CA ILE A 82 12.02 18.25 17.10
C ILE A 82 12.59 16.83 17.19
N ALA A 83 11.86 15.88 17.79
CA ALA A 83 12.29 14.49 17.88
C ALA A 83 12.46 13.84 16.50
N ALA A 84 11.58 14.15 15.55
CA ALA A 84 11.67 13.70 14.17
C ALA A 84 12.95 14.20 13.49
N LEU A 85 13.25 15.50 13.63
CA LEU A 85 14.46 16.11 13.07
C LEU A 85 15.74 15.50 13.68
N VAL A 86 15.77 15.32 15.00
CA VAL A 86 16.91 14.69 15.69
C VAL A 86 17.09 13.25 15.21
N PHE A 87 16.01 12.48 15.12
CA PHE A 87 16.08 11.10 14.63
C PHE A 87 16.59 11.03 13.19
N ILE A 88 16.06 11.86 12.29
CA ILE A 88 16.49 11.94 10.90
C ILE A 88 17.97 12.32 10.82
N ALA A 89 18.43 13.30 11.61
CA ALA A 89 19.83 13.70 11.64
C ALA A 89 20.74 12.55 12.12
N LEU A 90 20.34 11.80 13.15
CA LEU A 90 21.08 10.63 13.63
C LEU A 90 21.16 9.53 12.55
N VAL A 91 20.04 9.22 11.90
CA VAL A 91 20.03 8.24 10.80
C VAL A 91 20.88 8.72 9.63
N ALA A 92 20.83 10.02 9.29
CA ALA A 92 21.67 10.60 8.25
C ALA A 92 23.16 10.47 8.59
N LEU A 93 23.58 10.68 9.84
CA LEU A 93 24.96 10.43 10.26
C LEU A 93 25.38 8.96 10.15
N LEU A 94 24.44 8.03 10.26
CA LEU A 94 24.70 6.59 10.13
C LEU A 94 24.66 6.08 8.68
N VAL A 95 24.29 6.90 7.70
CA VAL A 95 24.14 6.51 6.28
C VAL A 95 24.93 7.40 5.32
N VAL A 96 24.96 8.72 5.52
CA VAL A 96 25.52 9.69 4.56
C VAL A 96 27.05 9.70 4.51
N PRO A 97 27.80 9.62 5.64
CA PRO A 97 29.25 9.53 5.58
C PRO A 97 29.73 8.29 4.81
N GLU A 98 30.88 8.36 4.14
CA GLU A 98 31.39 7.23 3.36
C GLU A 98 31.74 6.01 4.23
N ALA A 99 32.23 6.25 5.45
CA ALA A 99 32.54 5.23 6.45
C ALA A 99 31.34 4.83 7.32
N ALA A 100 30.11 5.19 6.94
CA ALA A 100 28.96 5.01 7.80
C ALA A 100 28.54 3.52 7.89
N PRO A 101 28.18 3.05 9.09
CA PRO A 101 28.01 1.61 9.37
C PRO A 101 26.79 0.99 8.67
N LEU A 102 25.80 1.79 8.27
CA LEU A 102 24.58 1.28 7.62
C LEU A 102 24.67 1.22 6.09
N ARG A 103 25.83 1.59 5.51
CA ARG A 103 26.11 1.41 4.07
C ARG A 103 26.55 -0.02 3.78
N ASN A 104 26.59 -0.38 2.50
CA ASN A 104 27.07 -1.69 2.10
C ASN A 104 28.54 -1.86 2.54
N PRO A 105 28.87 -2.88 3.35
CA PRO A 105 30.24 -3.07 3.86
C PRO A 105 31.25 -3.46 2.78
N LYS A 106 30.80 -3.93 1.61
CA LYS A 106 31.67 -4.31 0.48
C LYS A 106 31.79 -3.21 -0.57
N THR A 107 30.71 -2.49 -0.85
CA THR A 107 30.68 -1.52 -1.97
C THR A 107 30.61 -0.06 -1.52
N GLY A 108 30.34 0.22 -0.24
CA GLY A 108 30.04 1.58 0.25
C GLY A 108 28.72 2.15 -0.30
N GLY A 109 28.00 1.40 -1.14
CA GLY A 109 26.74 1.82 -1.73
C GLY A 109 25.60 1.87 -0.72
N ILE A 110 24.59 2.68 -1.01
CA ILE A 110 23.34 2.72 -0.22
C ILE A 110 22.40 1.59 -0.66
N ILE A 111 22.53 1.09 -1.89
CA ILE A 111 21.68 0.02 -2.42
C ILE A 111 22.57 -1.05 -3.06
N PRO A 112 22.47 -2.32 -2.64
CA PRO A 112 21.82 -2.82 -1.43
C PRO A 112 22.65 -2.48 -0.17
N SER A 113 22.03 -2.13 0.97
CA SER A 113 22.75 -1.87 2.24
C SER A 113 21.95 -2.31 3.47
N PRO A 114 22.59 -2.45 4.65
CA PRO A 114 21.89 -2.68 5.92
C PRO A 114 20.79 -1.65 6.21
N PHE A 115 20.97 -0.38 5.80
CA PHE A 115 19.92 0.64 5.90
C PHE A 115 18.63 0.25 5.16
N ILE A 116 18.77 -0.22 3.91
CA ILE A 116 17.63 -0.58 3.06
C ILE A 116 16.96 -1.87 3.55
N GLN A 117 17.76 -2.87 3.95
CA GLN A 117 17.23 -4.12 4.50
C GLN A 117 16.55 -3.90 5.87
N GLY A 118 17.07 -2.99 6.68
CA GLY A 118 16.55 -2.60 7.99
C GLY A 118 15.55 -1.46 7.99
N ILE A 119 14.97 -1.09 6.83
CA ILE A 119 14.08 0.08 6.75
C ILE A 119 12.82 -0.07 7.61
N VAL A 120 12.30 -1.30 7.74
CA VAL A 120 11.10 -1.59 8.55
C VAL A 120 11.33 -1.29 10.04
N PRO A 121 12.34 -1.88 10.72
CA PRO A 121 12.61 -1.54 12.11
C PRO A 121 13.00 -0.07 12.29
N LEU A 122 13.65 0.57 11.32
CA LEU A 122 13.94 2.02 11.38
C LEU A 122 12.66 2.86 11.36
N ILE A 123 11.68 2.53 10.53
CA ILE A 123 10.38 3.22 10.50
C ILE A 123 9.61 3.00 11.81
N ILE A 124 9.63 1.79 12.37
CA ILE A 124 9.03 1.49 13.68
C ILE A 124 9.68 2.37 14.76
N LEU A 125 11.02 2.43 14.79
CA LEU A 125 11.75 3.24 15.74
C LEU A 125 11.47 4.73 15.54
N PHE A 126 11.38 5.21 14.30
CA PHE A 126 11.02 6.60 14.00
C PHE A 126 9.64 6.95 14.58
N PHE A 127 8.62 6.15 14.28
CA PHE A 127 7.26 6.38 14.80
C PHE A 127 7.21 6.30 16.32
N PHE A 128 7.95 5.38 16.93
CA PHE A 128 8.06 5.30 18.38
C PHE A 128 8.69 6.57 18.97
N VAL A 129 9.83 7.01 18.44
CA VAL A 129 10.57 8.19 18.91
C VAL A 129 9.78 9.49 18.76
N ILE A 130 8.97 9.65 17.72
CA ILE A 130 8.15 10.88 17.56
C ILE A 130 6.86 10.85 18.39
N SER A 131 6.32 9.65 18.66
CA SER A 131 5.05 9.48 19.37
C SER A 131 5.22 9.64 20.89
N VAL A 132 6.36 9.21 21.45
CA VAL A 132 6.62 9.33 22.90
C VAL A 132 6.62 10.79 23.37
N PRO A 133 7.36 11.74 22.76
CA PRO A 133 7.30 13.17 23.13
C PRO A 133 5.89 13.76 22.99
N TYR A 134 5.14 13.38 21.94
CA TYR A 134 3.75 13.80 21.79
C TYR A 134 2.90 13.35 22.99
N GLY A 135 2.98 12.05 23.31
CA GLY A 135 2.20 11.44 24.38
C GLY A 135 2.57 12.01 25.75
N MET A 136 3.84 12.33 25.98
CA MET A 136 4.30 12.98 27.22
C MET A 136 3.76 14.40 27.36
N VAL A 137 3.86 15.22 26.30
CA VAL A 137 3.41 16.64 26.34
C VAL A 137 1.89 16.73 26.45
N THR A 138 1.16 15.84 25.77
CA THR A 138 -0.31 15.77 25.82
C THR A 138 -0.84 14.98 27.03
N LYS A 139 0.06 14.48 27.90
CA LYS A 139 -0.26 13.70 29.11
C LYS A 139 -1.03 12.40 28.85
N GLN A 140 -0.95 11.87 27.63
CA GLN A 140 -1.41 10.52 27.28
C GLN A 140 -0.45 9.45 27.82
N ILE A 141 0.85 9.78 27.89
CA ILE A 141 1.89 8.98 28.54
C ILE A 141 2.31 9.75 29.79
N ARG A 142 1.93 9.24 30.96
CA ARG A 142 2.27 9.84 32.26
C ARG A 142 3.43 9.12 32.91
N SER A 143 3.58 7.84 32.61
CA SER A 143 4.62 6.97 33.15
C SER A 143 5.18 6.03 32.09
N ALA A 144 6.40 5.53 32.29
CA ALA A 144 6.99 4.55 31.38
C ALA A 144 6.19 3.24 31.32
N SER A 145 5.44 2.91 32.38
CA SER A 145 4.55 1.74 32.42
C SER A 145 3.32 1.87 31.54
N ASP A 146 2.98 3.06 31.04
CA ASP A 146 1.84 3.24 30.13
C ASP A 146 2.19 2.76 28.70
N VAL A 147 3.48 2.72 28.36
CA VAL A 147 3.95 2.44 26.99
C VAL A 147 3.63 0.99 26.54
N PRO A 148 3.87 -0.06 27.34
CA PRO A 148 3.51 -1.42 26.94
C PRO A 148 2.03 -1.57 26.58
N ASP A 149 1.11 -1.03 27.39
CA ASP A 149 -0.33 -1.14 27.14
C ASP A 149 -0.73 -0.45 25.82
N LEU A 150 -0.15 0.73 25.55
CA LEU A 150 -0.35 1.44 24.28
C LEU A 150 0.20 0.68 23.06
N LEU A 151 1.21 -0.18 23.24
CA LEU A 151 1.73 -1.05 22.18
C LEU A 151 0.90 -2.33 22.01
N VAL A 152 0.27 -2.85 23.08
CA VAL A 152 -0.56 -4.06 23.03
C VAL A 152 -1.87 -3.82 22.28
N ASP A 153 -2.50 -2.66 22.44
CA ASP A 153 -3.83 -2.41 21.86
C ASP A 153 -3.88 -2.52 20.33
N PRO A 154 -2.94 -1.93 19.56
CA PRO A 154 -2.85 -2.16 18.12
C PRO A 154 -2.62 -3.65 17.79
N MET A 155 -1.82 -4.38 18.58
CA MET A 155 -1.57 -5.82 18.35
C MET A 155 -2.83 -6.67 18.52
N LYS A 156 -3.71 -6.34 19.48
CA LYS A 156 -5.02 -7.01 19.62
C LYS A 156 -5.85 -6.88 18.34
N SER A 157 -5.82 -5.71 17.70
CA SER A 157 -6.53 -5.48 16.43
C SER A 157 -5.96 -6.33 15.26
N MET A 158 -4.71 -6.79 15.36
CA MET A 158 -4.06 -7.63 14.36
C MET A 158 -4.27 -9.15 14.58
N ALA A 159 -4.91 -9.58 15.67
CA ALA A 159 -5.07 -10.99 15.98
C ALA A 159 -5.77 -11.79 14.86
N GLY A 160 -6.84 -11.24 14.29
CA GLY A 160 -7.54 -11.86 13.16
C GLY A 160 -6.67 -12.00 11.91
N PHE A 161 -5.79 -11.03 11.66
CA PHE A 161 -4.83 -11.09 10.56
C PHE A 161 -3.79 -12.20 10.77
N ILE A 162 -3.24 -12.33 11.98
CA ILE A 162 -2.27 -13.40 12.31
C ILE A 162 -2.90 -14.77 12.07
N VAL A 163 -4.15 -14.97 12.48
CA VAL A 163 -4.91 -16.21 12.25
C VAL A 163 -5.10 -16.50 10.76
N MET A 164 -5.30 -15.49 9.91
CA MET A 164 -5.42 -15.67 8.46
C MET A 164 -4.07 -15.96 7.77
N VAL A 165 -2.99 -15.32 8.18
CA VAL A 165 -1.65 -15.51 7.58
C VAL A 165 -1.12 -16.91 7.83
N PHE A 166 -1.45 -17.53 8.97
CA PHE A 166 -0.97 -18.86 9.31
C PHE A 166 -1.35 -19.96 8.29
N PRO A 167 -2.64 -20.24 8.00
CA PRO A 167 -2.99 -21.25 7.00
C PRO A 167 -2.51 -20.88 5.59
N LEU A 168 -2.45 -19.59 5.27
CA LEU A 168 -1.90 -19.12 4.01
C LEU A 168 -0.42 -19.48 3.84
N SER A 169 0.41 -19.23 4.85
CA SER A 169 1.84 -19.54 4.75
C SER A 169 2.04 -21.05 4.54
N GLN A 170 1.16 -21.88 5.13
CA GLN A 170 1.15 -23.32 4.88
C GLN A 170 0.71 -23.65 3.45
N PHE A 171 -0.34 -23.01 2.93
CA PHE A 171 -0.76 -23.16 1.55
C PHE A 171 0.38 -22.84 0.59
N VAL A 172 1.05 -21.69 0.75
CA VAL A 172 2.20 -21.29 -0.08
C VAL A 172 3.33 -22.31 0.02
N ALA A 173 3.65 -22.79 1.23
CA ALA A 173 4.66 -23.81 1.42
C ALA A 173 4.32 -25.13 0.69
N PHE A 174 3.10 -25.64 0.81
CA PHE A 174 2.66 -26.86 0.12
C PHE A 174 2.51 -26.67 -1.39
N PHE A 175 2.07 -25.49 -1.83
CA PHE A 175 1.94 -25.13 -3.23
C PHE A 175 3.31 -25.05 -3.92
N ASN A 176 4.32 -24.55 -3.20
CA ASN A 176 5.71 -24.56 -3.64
C ASN A 176 6.31 -25.97 -3.62
N TRP A 177 6.10 -26.74 -2.55
CA TRP A 177 6.59 -28.12 -2.43
C TRP A 177 6.04 -29.04 -3.52
N SER A 178 4.75 -28.91 -3.84
CA SER A 178 4.08 -29.70 -4.89
C SER A 178 4.44 -29.26 -6.32
N ASN A 179 5.23 -28.20 -6.50
CA ASN A 179 5.50 -27.54 -7.79
C ASN A 179 4.24 -27.05 -8.53
N MET A 180 3.08 -26.97 -7.87
CA MET A 180 1.82 -26.51 -8.47
C MET A 180 1.92 -25.07 -8.97
N GLY A 181 2.65 -24.20 -8.26
CA GLY A 181 2.88 -22.81 -8.71
C GLY A 181 3.62 -22.73 -10.03
N LYS A 182 4.66 -23.56 -10.20
CA LYS A 182 5.41 -23.63 -11.47
C LYS A 182 4.53 -24.19 -12.59
N PHE A 183 3.78 -25.26 -12.32
CA PHE A 183 2.88 -25.87 -13.31
C PHE A 183 1.80 -24.90 -13.80
N MET A 184 1.11 -24.22 -12.89
CA MET A 184 0.09 -23.22 -13.24
C MET A 184 0.69 -22.00 -13.94
N ALA A 185 1.86 -21.52 -13.49
CA ALA A 185 2.52 -20.39 -14.13
C ALA A 185 2.92 -20.72 -15.57
N ILE A 186 3.46 -21.91 -15.84
CA ILE A 186 3.77 -22.37 -17.20
C ILE A 186 2.48 -22.48 -18.03
N GLY A 187 1.44 -23.13 -17.51
CA GLY A 187 0.17 -23.28 -18.26
C GLY A 187 -0.53 -21.94 -18.59
N LEU A 188 -0.50 -20.97 -17.66
CA LEU A 188 -1.01 -19.62 -17.92
C LEU A 188 -0.11 -18.85 -18.91
N THR A 189 1.20 -19.00 -18.79
CA THR A 189 2.17 -18.39 -19.71
C THR A 189 1.98 -18.94 -21.12
N ASP A 190 1.81 -20.25 -21.28
CA ASP A 190 1.52 -20.90 -22.57
C ASP A 190 0.22 -20.35 -23.18
N VAL A 191 -0.84 -20.16 -22.38
CA VAL A 191 -2.09 -19.55 -22.85
C VAL A 191 -1.86 -18.10 -23.31
N LEU A 192 -1.11 -17.32 -22.55
CA LEU A 192 -0.81 -15.92 -22.88
C LEU A 192 0.11 -15.81 -24.12
N GLU A 193 1.13 -16.66 -24.23
CA GLU A 193 2.03 -16.72 -25.39
C GLU A 193 1.28 -17.16 -26.65
N ASN A 194 0.39 -18.16 -26.54
CA ASN A 194 -0.47 -18.58 -27.65
C ASN A 194 -1.44 -17.48 -28.11
N LEU A 195 -1.85 -16.60 -27.20
CA LEU A 195 -2.64 -15.40 -27.52
C LEU A 195 -1.79 -14.21 -28.00
N GLY A 196 -0.46 -14.35 -28.03
CA GLY A 196 0.48 -13.26 -28.36
C GLY A 196 0.54 -12.15 -27.31
N MET A 197 0.02 -12.39 -26.10
CA MET A 197 -0.10 -11.41 -25.01
C MET A 197 1.21 -11.28 -24.23
N THR A 198 2.25 -10.74 -24.86
CA THR A 198 3.51 -10.37 -24.18
C THR A 198 3.54 -8.88 -23.84
N GLY A 199 4.12 -8.51 -22.71
CA GLY A 199 4.26 -7.09 -22.34
C GLY A 199 2.97 -6.49 -21.75
N ILE A 200 2.48 -5.42 -22.38
CA ILE A 200 1.34 -4.62 -21.92
C ILE A 200 0.05 -5.42 -21.75
N PRO A 201 -0.39 -6.25 -22.71
CA PRO A 201 -1.62 -7.02 -22.58
C PRO A 201 -1.64 -7.95 -21.36
N ALA A 202 -0.49 -8.51 -20.96
CA ALA A 202 -0.39 -9.41 -19.82
C ALA A 202 -0.70 -8.69 -18.50
N PHE A 203 -0.11 -7.52 -18.26
CA PHE A 203 -0.37 -6.78 -17.02
C PHE A 203 -1.70 -6.03 -17.03
N LEU A 204 -2.23 -5.68 -18.20
CA LEU A 204 -3.62 -5.25 -18.33
C LEU A 204 -4.59 -6.38 -17.94
N GLY A 205 -4.34 -7.62 -18.38
CA GLY A 205 -5.15 -8.77 -17.95
C GLY A 205 -5.18 -8.92 -16.42
N LEU A 206 -4.02 -8.84 -15.78
CA LEU A 206 -3.92 -8.89 -14.32
C LEU A 206 -4.66 -7.73 -13.64
N ILE A 207 -4.56 -6.51 -14.18
CA ILE A 207 -5.18 -5.34 -13.55
C ILE A 207 -6.71 -5.45 -13.54
N PHE A 208 -7.31 -5.90 -14.65
CA PHE A 208 -8.76 -6.08 -14.76
C PHE A 208 -9.26 -7.26 -13.93
N LEU A 209 -8.54 -8.39 -13.94
CA LEU A 209 -8.89 -9.54 -13.12
C LEU A 209 -8.80 -9.21 -11.63
N SER A 210 -7.71 -8.56 -11.21
CA SER A 210 -7.53 -8.14 -9.82
C SER A 210 -8.63 -7.17 -9.42
N ALA A 211 -8.93 -6.18 -10.26
CA ALA A 211 -10.00 -5.22 -10.03
C ALA A 211 -11.37 -5.91 -9.86
N LEU A 212 -11.67 -6.92 -10.68
CA LEU A 212 -12.90 -7.70 -10.54
C LEU A 212 -12.97 -8.41 -9.18
N LEU A 213 -11.90 -9.09 -8.79
CA LEU A 213 -11.85 -9.85 -7.55
C LEU A 213 -11.91 -8.94 -6.30
N CYS A 214 -11.26 -7.77 -6.37
CA CYS A 214 -11.25 -6.78 -5.29
C CYS A 214 -12.60 -6.11 -5.04
N MET A 215 -13.56 -6.21 -5.97
CA MET A 215 -14.94 -5.77 -5.69
C MET A 215 -15.69 -6.73 -4.75
N PHE A 216 -15.31 -8.00 -4.68
CA PHE A 216 -16.00 -9.02 -3.87
C PHE A 216 -15.29 -9.34 -2.56
N ILE A 217 -13.99 -9.11 -2.50
CA ILE A 217 -13.18 -9.34 -1.31
C ILE A 217 -12.61 -7.98 -0.90
N ALA A 218 -12.89 -7.52 0.32
CA ALA A 218 -12.51 -6.16 0.73
C ALA A 218 -11.08 -6.04 1.27
N SER A 219 -10.40 -7.17 1.51
CA SER A 219 -9.07 -7.19 2.10
C SER A 219 -8.01 -7.40 1.03
N GLY A 220 -7.30 -6.33 0.66
CA GLY A 220 -6.19 -6.40 -0.30
C GLY A 220 -5.11 -7.41 0.12
N SER A 221 -4.82 -7.53 1.42
CA SER A 221 -3.92 -8.57 1.94
C SER A 221 -4.44 -9.98 1.69
N ALA A 222 -5.74 -10.24 1.90
CA ALA A 222 -6.32 -11.56 1.70
C ALA A 222 -6.37 -11.95 0.21
N ILE A 223 -6.62 -11.00 -0.68
CA ILE A 223 -6.60 -11.25 -2.13
C ILE A 223 -5.19 -11.47 -2.61
N TRP A 224 -4.25 -10.60 -2.24
CA TRP A 224 -2.86 -10.76 -2.67
C TRP A 224 -2.25 -12.05 -2.17
N SER A 225 -2.66 -12.52 -1.00
CA SER A 225 -2.31 -13.84 -0.48
C SER A 225 -2.69 -14.98 -1.43
N ILE A 226 -3.84 -14.89 -2.10
CA ILE A 226 -4.32 -15.89 -3.07
C ILE A 226 -3.68 -15.66 -4.45
N LEU A 227 -3.53 -14.40 -4.86
CA LEU A 227 -3.09 -14.03 -6.20
C LEU A 227 -1.57 -14.07 -6.38
N ALA A 228 -0.79 -13.68 -5.37
CA ALA A 228 0.66 -13.58 -5.47
C ALA A 228 1.32 -14.92 -5.87
N PRO A 229 0.99 -16.08 -5.27
CA PRO A 229 1.59 -17.37 -5.64
C PRO A 229 1.34 -17.79 -7.09
N ILE A 230 0.35 -17.21 -7.76
CA ILE A 230 -0.01 -17.50 -9.15
C ILE A 230 0.62 -16.47 -10.09
N PHE A 231 0.40 -15.19 -9.81
CA PHE A 231 0.73 -14.10 -10.72
C PHE A 231 2.18 -13.64 -10.62
N VAL A 232 2.80 -13.69 -9.44
CA VAL A 232 4.20 -13.28 -9.29
C VAL A 232 5.13 -14.23 -10.08
N PRO A 233 5.02 -15.57 -9.96
CA PRO A 233 5.80 -16.49 -10.79
C PRO A 233 5.57 -16.29 -12.29
N MET A 234 4.31 -16.13 -12.72
CA MET A 234 3.96 -15.90 -14.11
C MET A 234 4.60 -14.63 -14.67
N PHE A 235 4.56 -13.52 -13.93
CA PHE A 235 5.21 -12.27 -14.34
C PHE A 235 6.72 -12.40 -14.45
N MET A 236 7.34 -13.14 -13.53
CA MET A 236 8.78 -13.40 -13.59
C MET A 236 9.17 -14.22 -14.82
N LEU A 237 8.36 -15.21 -15.21
CA LEU A 237 8.58 -15.98 -16.46
C LEU A 237 8.42 -15.11 -17.71
N LEU A 238 7.51 -14.14 -17.68
CA LEU A 238 7.33 -13.13 -18.74
C LEU A 238 8.42 -12.03 -18.74
N GLY A 239 9.43 -12.12 -17.86
CA GLY A 239 10.54 -11.16 -17.80
C GLY A 239 10.24 -9.87 -17.01
N PHE A 240 9.23 -9.87 -16.14
CA PHE A 240 8.92 -8.74 -15.26
C PHE A 240 9.46 -8.94 -13.85
N HIS A 241 9.85 -7.84 -13.22
CA HIS A 241 10.24 -7.85 -11.82
C HIS A 241 9.03 -8.17 -10.92
N PRO A 242 9.15 -9.01 -9.87
CA PRO A 242 8.02 -9.34 -8.99
C PRO A 242 7.40 -8.10 -8.31
N ALA A 243 8.22 -7.08 -8.03
CA ALA A 243 7.72 -5.81 -7.51
C ALA A 243 6.82 -5.05 -8.50
N PHE A 244 6.94 -5.30 -9.81
CA PHE A 244 6.05 -4.74 -10.82
C PHE A 244 4.68 -5.43 -10.80
N ALA A 245 4.63 -6.75 -10.68
CA ALA A 245 3.37 -7.48 -10.46
C ALA A 245 2.63 -6.97 -9.21
N GLN A 246 3.38 -6.67 -8.15
CA GLN A 246 2.84 -6.04 -6.95
C GLN A 246 2.22 -4.66 -7.23
N ILE A 247 2.86 -3.80 -8.04
CA ILE A 247 2.29 -2.49 -8.42
C ILE A 247 0.97 -2.67 -9.17
N VAL A 248 0.94 -3.59 -10.14
CA VAL A 248 -0.27 -3.88 -10.92
C VAL A 248 -1.42 -4.25 -10.01
N PHE A 249 -1.17 -5.12 -9.03
CA PHE A 249 -2.18 -5.47 -8.02
C PHE A 249 -2.57 -4.27 -7.15
N ARG A 250 -1.61 -3.49 -6.64
CA ARG A 250 -1.88 -2.33 -5.78
C ARG A 250 -2.78 -1.29 -6.45
N VAL A 251 -2.54 -1.04 -7.74
CA VAL A 251 -3.38 -0.14 -8.55
C VAL A 251 -4.79 -0.70 -8.68
N ALA A 252 -4.92 -1.99 -9.02
CA ALA A 252 -6.23 -2.62 -9.20
C ALA A 252 -7.05 -2.61 -7.91
N ASP A 253 -6.47 -3.09 -6.80
CA ASP A 253 -7.11 -3.17 -5.48
C ASP A 253 -7.58 -1.79 -5.02
N SER A 254 -6.68 -0.81 -5.01
CA SER A 254 -6.97 0.55 -4.51
C SER A 254 -8.03 1.27 -5.33
N SER A 255 -8.10 1.02 -6.64
CA SER A 255 -9.03 1.73 -7.52
C SER A 255 -10.49 1.34 -7.30
N VAL A 256 -10.76 0.07 -7.00
CA VAL A 256 -12.14 -0.48 -7.00
C VAL A 256 -12.74 -0.68 -5.62
N ILE A 257 -11.94 -0.61 -4.55
CA ILE A 257 -12.42 -0.74 -3.16
C ILE A 257 -13.64 0.15 -2.86
N PRO A 258 -13.73 1.41 -3.31
CA PRO A 258 -14.91 2.23 -3.01
C PRO A 258 -16.22 1.72 -3.63
N LEU A 259 -16.13 0.89 -4.69
CA LEU A 259 -17.29 0.22 -5.32
C LEU A 259 -17.59 -1.15 -4.72
N ALA A 260 -16.68 -1.72 -3.92
CA ALA A 260 -16.82 -3.08 -3.41
C ALA A 260 -18.02 -3.20 -2.47
N PRO A 261 -19.10 -3.92 -2.84
CA PRO A 261 -20.30 -4.02 -2.01
C PRO A 261 -20.07 -4.78 -0.71
N MET A 262 -19.06 -5.65 -0.71
CA MET A 262 -18.63 -6.44 0.43
C MET A 262 -17.68 -5.68 1.36
N SER A 263 -17.37 -4.41 1.05
CA SER A 263 -16.53 -3.58 1.90
C SER A 263 -17.22 -3.33 3.25
N PRO A 264 -16.55 -3.66 4.39
CA PRO A 264 -17.11 -3.45 5.71
C PRO A 264 -17.31 -1.96 6.04
N PHE A 265 -16.72 -1.07 5.23
CA PHE A 265 -16.83 0.37 5.39
C PHE A 265 -18.08 0.97 4.72
N VAL A 266 -18.77 0.24 3.83
CA VAL A 266 -19.95 0.77 3.13
C VAL A 266 -21.06 1.20 4.11
N PRO A 267 -21.45 0.40 5.13
CA PRO A 267 -22.42 0.84 6.13
C PRO A 267 -21.94 2.04 6.95
N LEU A 268 -20.64 2.12 7.25
CA LEU A 268 -20.05 3.24 7.98
C LEU A 268 -20.15 4.54 7.16
N PHE A 269 -19.75 4.51 5.89
CA PHE A 269 -19.83 5.67 5.00
C PHE A 269 -21.26 6.10 4.72
N LEU A 270 -22.18 5.13 4.54
CA LEU A 270 -23.60 5.43 4.45
C LEU A 270 -24.10 6.13 5.72
N GLY A 271 -23.70 5.64 6.90
CA GLY A 271 -24.03 6.27 8.17
C GLY A 271 -23.48 7.71 8.30
N PHE A 272 -22.29 7.99 7.74
CA PHE A 272 -21.76 9.35 7.67
C PHE A 272 -22.55 10.21 6.68
N LEU A 273 -22.89 9.69 5.50
CA LEU A 273 -23.69 10.42 4.51
C LEU A 273 -25.08 10.75 5.06
N GLN A 274 -25.69 9.83 5.81
CA GLN A 274 -26.99 10.02 6.47
C GLN A 274 -26.99 11.12 7.54
N ARG A 275 -25.81 11.53 8.06
CA ARG A 275 -25.70 12.71 8.94
C ARG A 275 -25.97 14.02 8.21
N TYR A 276 -25.73 14.05 6.90
CA TYR A 276 -25.91 15.24 6.05
C TYR A 276 -27.17 15.14 5.18
N ILE A 277 -27.46 13.95 4.65
CA ILE A 277 -28.64 13.67 3.81
C ILE A 277 -29.41 12.51 4.46
N LYS A 278 -30.40 12.82 5.31
CA LYS A 278 -31.14 11.82 6.10
C LYS A 278 -31.75 10.68 5.26
N GLU A 279 -32.14 10.98 4.01
CA GLU A 279 -32.75 10.01 3.09
C GLU A 279 -31.72 9.21 2.27
N ALA A 280 -30.43 9.40 2.49
CA ALA A 280 -29.40 8.71 1.74
C ALA A 280 -29.50 7.19 1.89
N LYS A 281 -29.47 6.51 0.75
CA LYS A 281 -29.43 5.05 0.63
C LYS A 281 -28.14 4.62 -0.07
N LEU A 282 -27.94 3.31 -0.20
CA LEU A 282 -26.80 2.74 -0.94
C LEU A 282 -26.71 3.31 -2.36
N GLY A 283 -27.84 3.50 -3.06
CA GLY A 283 -27.85 4.12 -4.39
C GLY A 283 -27.26 5.53 -4.38
N THR A 284 -27.64 6.37 -3.41
CA THR A 284 -27.10 7.73 -3.24
C THR A 284 -25.58 7.69 -3.00
N TYR A 285 -25.11 6.78 -2.15
CA TYR A 285 -23.68 6.58 -1.90
C TYR A 285 -22.94 6.17 -3.18
N TYR A 286 -23.40 5.13 -3.88
CA TYR A 286 -22.71 4.66 -5.08
C TYR A 286 -22.76 5.70 -6.20
N SER A 287 -23.87 6.40 -6.42
CA SER A 287 -23.93 7.47 -7.42
C SER A 287 -22.95 8.62 -7.12
N LEU A 288 -22.71 8.92 -5.85
CA LEU A 288 -21.74 9.94 -5.43
C LEU A 288 -20.29 9.46 -5.62
N VAL A 289 -20.00 8.21 -5.25
CA VAL A 289 -18.64 7.67 -5.23
C VAL A 289 -18.19 7.15 -6.59
N LEU A 290 -19.11 6.69 -7.46
CA LEU A 290 -18.81 6.05 -8.76
C LEU A 290 -17.77 6.78 -9.63
N PRO A 291 -17.74 8.11 -9.72
CA PRO A 291 -16.75 8.80 -10.54
C PRO A 291 -15.31 8.57 -10.10
N TYR A 292 -15.03 8.43 -8.79
CA TYR A 292 -13.66 8.33 -8.27
C TYR A 292 -12.96 7.04 -8.69
N PRO A 293 -13.53 5.84 -8.47
CA PRO A 293 -12.95 4.57 -8.92
C PRO A 293 -12.65 4.53 -10.41
N ILE A 294 -13.57 5.02 -11.24
CA ILE A 294 -13.41 4.99 -12.71
C ILE A 294 -12.26 5.91 -13.13
N VAL A 295 -12.26 7.16 -12.65
CA VAL A 295 -11.23 8.14 -13.02
C VAL A 295 -9.86 7.73 -12.47
N PHE A 296 -9.78 7.28 -11.21
CA PHE A 296 -8.53 6.81 -10.62
C PHE A 296 -8.00 5.56 -11.31
N PHE A 297 -8.87 4.60 -11.64
CA PHE A 297 -8.46 3.41 -12.38
C PHE A 297 -7.87 3.78 -13.75
N VAL A 298 -8.54 4.64 -14.52
CA VAL A 298 -8.06 5.07 -15.84
C VAL A 298 -6.76 5.87 -15.73
N VAL A 299 -6.67 6.83 -14.81
CA VAL A 299 -5.47 7.65 -14.63
C VAL A 299 -4.28 6.79 -14.20
N TRP A 300 -4.47 5.88 -13.25
CA TRP A 300 -3.39 4.98 -12.85
C TRP A 300 -3.03 3.98 -13.94
N LEU A 301 -4.00 3.49 -14.72
CA LEU A 301 -3.73 2.64 -15.88
C LEU A 301 -2.81 3.35 -16.87
N LEU A 302 -3.14 4.60 -17.20
CA LEU A 302 -2.33 5.44 -18.09
C LEU A 302 -0.95 5.71 -17.49
N MET A 303 -0.88 6.00 -16.20
CA MET A 303 0.39 6.18 -15.48
C MET A 303 1.23 4.92 -15.53
N LEU A 304 0.66 3.74 -15.27
CA LEU A 304 1.35 2.45 -15.28
C LEU A 304 1.89 2.11 -16.67
N VAL A 305 1.06 2.27 -17.71
CA VAL A 305 1.47 2.05 -19.10
C VAL A 305 2.55 3.06 -19.51
N GLY A 306 2.39 4.34 -19.17
CA GLY A 306 3.39 5.37 -19.46
C GLY A 306 4.72 5.10 -18.75
N TRP A 307 4.68 4.71 -17.48
CA TRP A 307 5.86 4.38 -16.67
C TRP A 307 6.61 3.18 -17.26
N TYR A 308 5.86 2.18 -17.70
CA TYR A 308 6.38 0.99 -18.37
C TYR A 308 7.05 1.33 -19.71
N LEU A 309 6.37 2.07 -20.58
CA LEU A 309 6.88 2.47 -21.89
C LEU A 309 8.13 3.36 -21.81
N LEU A 310 8.19 4.21 -20.79
CA LEU A 310 9.35 5.08 -20.54
C LEU A 310 10.50 4.34 -19.84
N GLY A 311 10.31 3.08 -19.43
CA GLY A 311 11.33 2.28 -18.73
C GLY A 311 11.78 2.89 -17.40
N LEU A 312 10.89 3.64 -16.73
CA LEU A 312 11.25 4.35 -15.50
C LEU A 312 11.44 3.38 -14.33
N PRO A 313 12.39 3.64 -13.42
CA PRO A 313 12.57 2.82 -12.23
C PRO A 313 11.31 2.91 -11.35
N ILE A 314 10.81 1.76 -10.91
CA ILE A 314 9.63 1.67 -10.03
C ILE A 314 10.00 1.89 -8.55
N GLY A 315 11.27 1.65 -8.23
CA GLY A 315 11.87 1.90 -6.93
C GLY A 315 13.40 2.04 -7.07
N PRO A 316 14.11 2.27 -5.96
CA PRO A 316 15.54 2.51 -6.00
C PRO A 316 16.32 1.30 -6.53
N GLY A 317 16.81 1.39 -7.77
CA GLY A 317 17.53 0.30 -8.45
C GLY A 317 16.64 -0.82 -9.00
N VAL A 318 15.31 -0.62 -9.05
CA VAL A 318 14.34 -1.62 -9.50
C VAL A 318 13.55 -1.08 -10.69
N TYR A 319 13.44 -1.89 -11.74
CA TYR A 319 12.75 -1.55 -12.99
C TYR A 319 11.56 -2.49 -13.23
N PRO A 320 10.62 -2.14 -14.12
CA PRO A 320 9.50 -3.03 -14.49
C PRO A 320 9.95 -4.38 -15.03
N HIS A 321 11.05 -4.39 -15.79
CA HIS A 321 11.68 -5.59 -16.33
C HIS A 321 12.72 -6.18 -15.37
N LEU A 322 12.90 -7.50 -15.45
CA LEU A 322 13.96 -8.26 -14.78
C LEU A 322 15.35 -7.93 -15.36
#